data_AF-A0A6A4TWD9-F1
#
_entry.id   AF-A0A6A4TWD9-F1
#
_cell.length_a   1.000
_cell.length_b   1.000
_cell.length_c   1.000
_cell.angle_alpha   90.00
_cell.angle_beta   90.00
_cell.angle_gamma   90.00
#
_symmetry.space_group_name_H-M   'P 1'
#
loop_
_entity.id
_entity.type
_entity.pdbx_description
1 polymer ?
#
loop_
_entity_poly.entity_id
_entity_poly.type
_entity_poly.pdbx_seq_one_letter_code
_entity_poly.pdbx_strand_id
1 'polypeptide(L)'
;MSADTVFDKDKLLSELSIENWIMPMVYAGHVSCVAWLHPYWAQQIAEGEHRMAVGRDASTTTIRVTSKDNYFLSDGLYVCEEQLENSKPLRLSVVKVNPVRAASLTEQTTTEQRFCMKRARTGGASHAQPLATDTLQPAEGSAGQAAEWSSGTGPGDADDGDEGSTSYVVKRISACLSDTEPYILDIDLDFFSCKNPFKELYTQEELDECVSRRTHQLEDLEAAFADLLEDDGEETVTRWASNPGMASLARLVFSLKSRTPSPDYEMVHQAGLTCDSVELPHHISTDEEIDRLVSAVQLILTPLPKPTLVTVSRSPHHCSSATMKELSLSRIVLILLCALVFVVVLVVNALAGAGKGFFHSTTGNVSARYETGITPAGWTFSIWGVIYTWLTLMVLYITSYVFRGSWAQCLLPYAFYFCWLSNMVMNVTWLLLWDRELMLAALVMLILIVISNYSALFFCCFATDYYGLWLQTYHRKDLACLYILLQNGLALYTTWTSIASLINFSLVLHLWGVDSSTAASASLCILFAEVAGWFILENWVLDRWVRNILTVYPVVIVALVGNVFKHFNPADPTPNSVFMVVLLVLACVLLVSRVCTVIWRNKCRPLHSPGSARVMVSPLDSRKFRIFS
;
A
#
# COMPACT_ATOMS: atom_id res chain seq x y z
N MET A 1 -31.15 -2.04 3.29
CA MET A 1 -30.79 -1.16 4.43
C MET A 1 -32.04 -0.82 5.23
N SER A 2 -31.96 -0.75 6.57
CA SER A 2 -33.07 -0.27 7.41
C SER A 2 -33.31 1.22 7.18
N ALA A 3 -34.57 1.64 7.06
CA ALA A 3 -34.92 3.05 6.85
C ALA A 3 -34.53 3.94 8.05
N ASP A 4 -34.55 3.38 9.27
CA ASP A 4 -34.21 4.12 10.50
C ASP A 4 -32.71 4.44 10.58
N THR A 5 -31.86 3.66 9.88
CA THR A 5 -30.41 3.88 9.81
C THR A 5 -30.05 5.18 9.08
N VAL A 6 -30.88 5.64 8.13
CA VAL A 6 -30.58 6.80 7.26
C VAL A 6 -30.33 8.09 8.05
N PHE A 7 -30.99 8.25 9.19
CA PHE A 7 -30.88 9.45 10.01
C PHE A 7 -29.85 9.32 11.16
N ASP A 8 -29.22 8.16 11.29
CA ASP A 8 -28.11 7.91 12.22
C ASP A 8 -26.80 7.86 11.44
N LYS A 9 -26.03 8.95 11.51
CA LYS A 9 -24.81 9.12 10.72
C LYS A 9 -23.81 7.98 10.88
N ASP A 10 -23.58 7.53 12.10
CA ASP A 10 -22.52 6.54 12.38
C ASP A 10 -22.94 5.16 11.88
N LYS A 11 -24.21 4.79 12.05
CA LYS A 11 -24.75 3.54 11.49
C LYS A 11 -24.82 3.59 9.97
N LEU A 12 -25.30 4.69 9.38
CA LEU A 12 -25.39 4.85 7.94
C LEU A 12 -24.02 4.66 7.28
N LEU A 13 -22.99 5.35 7.78
CA LEU A 13 -21.64 5.23 7.23
C LEU A 13 -21.04 3.83 7.40
N SER A 14 -21.51 3.03 8.36
CA SER A 14 -21.07 1.65 8.54
C SER A 14 -21.76 0.64 7.63
N GLU A 15 -22.96 0.96 7.12
CA GLU A 15 -23.75 0.10 6.23
C GLU A 15 -23.66 0.51 4.74
N LEU A 16 -23.18 1.73 4.47
CA LEU A 16 -22.98 2.22 3.11
C LEU A 16 -21.78 1.57 2.44
N SER A 17 -21.95 1.31 1.14
CA SER A 17 -20.93 0.94 0.20
C SER A 17 -21.06 1.79 -1.07
N ILE A 18 -20.10 1.68 -1.98
CA ILE A 18 -20.04 2.50 -3.20
C ILE A 18 -21.27 2.31 -4.10
N GLU A 19 -21.95 1.16 -4.01
CA GLU A 19 -23.08 0.80 -4.86
C GLU A 19 -24.45 1.24 -4.32
N ASN A 20 -24.58 1.56 -3.02
CA ASN A 20 -25.90 1.63 -2.37
C ASN A 20 -26.26 3.00 -1.75
N TRP A 21 -25.45 4.04 -1.98
CA TRP A 21 -25.60 5.34 -1.31
C TRP A 21 -26.70 6.25 -1.87
N ILE A 22 -27.13 6.04 -3.12
CA ILE A 22 -28.13 6.89 -3.78
C ILE A 22 -29.50 6.76 -3.11
N MET A 23 -29.96 5.54 -2.82
CA MET A 23 -31.30 5.32 -2.28
C MET A 23 -31.53 5.96 -0.90
N PRO A 24 -30.58 5.88 0.06
CA PRO A 24 -30.65 6.63 1.32
C PRO A 24 -30.74 8.15 1.13
N MET A 25 -29.99 8.71 0.16
CA MET A 25 -30.02 10.15 -0.14
C MET A 25 -31.38 10.60 -0.69
N VAL A 26 -32.00 9.77 -1.52
CA VAL A 26 -33.35 10.01 -2.03
C VAL A 26 -34.38 9.91 -0.90
N TYR A 27 -34.30 8.87 -0.07
CA TYR A 27 -35.22 8.67 1.06
C TYR A 27 -35.14 9.84 2.08
N ALA A 28 -33.94 10.35 2.35
CA ALA A 28 -33.73 11.54 3.16
C ALA A 28 -34.24 12.85 2.52
N GLY A 29 -34.59 12.82 1.23
CA GLY A 29 -35.11 13.97 0.48
C GLY A 29 -34.02 14.91 -0.05
N HIS A 30 -32.76 14.47 -0.10
CA HIS A 30 -31.64 15.26 -0.61
C HIS A 30 -31.48 15.18 -2.14
N VAL A 31 -31.97 14.09 -2.75
CA VAL A 31 -31.87 13.83 -4.19
C VAL A 31 -33.24 13.46 -4.73
N SER A 32 -33.66 14.11 -5.81
CA SER A 32 -34.93 13.83 -6.51
C SER A 32 -34.73 13.46 -7.99
N CYS A 33 -33.54 13.71 -8.53
CA CYS A 33 -33.19 13.45 -9.92
C CYS A 33 -31.76 12.88 -10.00
N VAL A 34 -31.58 11.82 -10.79
CA VAL A 34 -30.28 11.20 -11.08
C VAL A 34 -30.15 11.07 -12.58
N ALA A 35 -29.04 11.54 -13.14
CA ALA A 35 -28.66 11.27 -14.53
C ALA A 35 -27.49 10.29 -14.52
N TRP A 36 -27.72 9.07 -14.98
CA TRP A 36 -26.68 8.05 -15.06
C TRP A 36 -26.13 7.97 -16.48
N LEU A 37 -24.87 8.38 -16.61
CA LEU A 37 -24.09 8.23 -17.84
C LEU A 37 -23.33 6.91 -17.78
N HIS A 38 -23.61 6.03 -18.74
CA HIS A 38 -22.95 4.73 -18.82
C HIS A 38 -22.25 4.57 -20.18
N PRO A 39 -21.14 3.82 -20.23
CA PRO A 39 -20.46 3.55 -21.48
C PRO A 39 -21.27 2.56 -22.32
N TYR A 40 -20.99 2.52 -23.63
CA TYR A 40 -21.71 1.69 -24.60
C TYR A 40 -21.76 0.18 -24.30
N TRP A 41 -20.87 -0.32 -23.46
CA TRP A 41 -20.78 -1.73 -23.06
C TRP A 41 -21.52 -2.05 -21.76
N ALA A 42 -21.98 -1.06 -21.00
CA ALA A 42 -22.76 -1.26 -19.78
C ALA A 42 -24.26 -1.30 -20.10
N GLN A 43 -24.98 -2.35 -19.66
CA GLN A 43 -26.38 -2.61 -20.01
C GLN A 43 -27.27 -2.95 -18.80
N GLN A 44 -26.88 -2.50 -17.59
CA GLN A 44 -27.52 -2.91 -16.33
C GLN A 44 -28.96 -2.37 -16.18
N ILE A 45 -29.22 -1.15 -16.65
CA ILE A 45 -30.56 -0.55 -16.70
C ILE A 45 -30.78 -0.03 -18.12
N ALA A 46 -31.99 -0.21 -18.65
CA ALA A 46 -32.33 0.23 -19.99
C ALA A 46 -32.22 1.75 -20.15
N GLU A 47 -31.76 2.23 -21.30
CA GLU A 47 -31.70 3.65 -21.60
C GLU A 47 -33.10 4.29 -21.61
N GLY A 48 -33.21 5.53 -21.10
CA GLY A 48 -34.48 6.24 -21.05
C GLY A 48 -34.74 6.97 -19.74
N GLU A 49 -35.96 7.50 -19.61
CA GLU A 49 -36.43 8.14 -18.37
C GLU A 49 -37.25 7.13 -17.55
N HIS A 50 -36.81 6.90 -16.33
CA HIS A 50 -37.41 6.02 -15.35
C HIS A 50 -37.98 6.85 -14.21
N ARG A 51 -39.21 6.56 -13.81
CA ARG A 51 -39.89 7.23 -12.70
C ARG A 51 -40.27 6.19 -11.67
N MET A 52 -39.83 6.43 -10.44
CA MET A 52 -40.11 5.56 -9.31
C MET A 52 -40.25 6.38 -8.04
N ALA A 53 -40.74 5.75 -6.99
CA ALA A 53 -40.80 6.31 -5.66
C ALA A 53 -39.96 5.47 -4.71
N VAL A 54 -39.25 6.13 -3.79
CA VAL A 54 -38.37 5.50 -2.79
C VAL A 54 -38.94 5.79 -1.41
N GLY A 55 -39.08 4.77 -0.58
CA GLY A 55 -39.72 4.90 0.73
C GLY A 55 -39.42 3.73 1.66
N ARG A 56 -39.99 3.77 2.86
CA ARG A 56 -39.91 2.70 3.84
C ARG A 56 -41.05 1.73 3.59
N ASP A 57 -40.76 0.45 3.37
CA ASP A 57 -41.79 -0.58 3.33
C ASP A 57 -42.33 -0.84 4.76
N ALA A 58 -43.65 -0.77 4.90
CA ALA A 58 -44.35 -0.96 6.17
C ALA A 58 -44.12 -2.35 6.79
N SER A 59 -43.86 -3.37 5.97
CA SER A 59 -43.68 -4.75 6.44
C SER A 59 -42.25 -5.05 6.90
N THR A 60 -41.25 -4.70 6.09
CA THR A 60 -39.84 -5.02 6.36
C THR A 60 -39.09 -3.90 7.05
N THR A 61 -39.63 -2.68 7.10
CA THR A 61 -38.96 -1.46 7.60
C THR A 61 -37.70 -1.04 6.84
N THR A 62 -37.48 -1.60 5.65
CA THR A 62 -36.32 -1.32 4.79
C THR A 62 -36.67 -0.35 3.68
N ILE A 63 -35.66 0.29 3.10
CA ILE A 63 -35.83 1.16 1.92
C ILE A 63 -36.16 0.29 0.71
N ARG A 64 -37.24 0.62 0.00
CA ARG A 64 -37.73 -0.06 -1.21
C ARG A 64 -38.11 0.95 -2.29
N VAL A 65 -38.33 0.47 -3.51
CA VAL A 65 -38.68 1.28 -4.69
C VAL A 65 -39.92 0.76 -5.39
N THR A 66 -40.62 1.62 -6.15
CA THR A 66 -41.75 1.19 -7.01
C THR A 66 -41.34 0.81 -8.44
N SER A 67 -40.04 0.86 -8.77
CA SER A 67 -39.58 0.52 -10.13
C SER A 67 -39.73 -0.96 -10.44
N LYS A 68 -40.22 -1.24 -11.65
CA LYS A 68 -40.35 -2.58 -12.22
C LYS A 68 -39.19 -2.94 -13.16
N ASP A 69 -38.12 -2.15 -13.19
CA ASP A 69 -36.95 -2.50 -13.97
C ASP A 69 -36.30 -3.76 -13.41
N ASN A 70 -35.78 -4.61 -14.30
CA ASN A 70 -35.17 -5.90 -13.92
C ASN A 70 -34.10 -5.74 -12.83
N TYR A 71 -33.34 -4.64 -12.86
CA TYR A 71 -32.33 -4.32 -11.86
C TYR A 71 -32.88 -4.25 -10.43
N PHE A 72 -34.06 -3.63 -10.23
CA PHE A 72 -34.66 -3.54 -8.90
C PHE A 72 -35.46 -4.79 -8.53
N LEU A 73 -35.98 -5.50 -9.52
CA LEU A 73 -36.69 -6.76 -9.32
C LEU A 73 -35.75 -7.89 -8.90
N SER A 74 -34.58 -8.01 -9.54
CA SER A 74 -33.58 -9.03 -9.20
C SER A 74 -33.09 -8.89 -7.76
N ASP A 75 -32.97 -7.66 -7.28
CA ASP A 75 -32.53 -7.34 -5.92
C ASP A 75 -33.67 -7.41 -4.88
N GLY A 76 -34.89 -7.75 -5.32
CA GLY A 76 -36.08 -7.79 -4.46
C GLY A 76 -36.43 -6.44 -3.85
N LEU A 77 -36.10 -5.33 -4.53
CA LEU A 77 -36.33 -3.97 -4.02
C LEU A 77 -37.72 -3.43 -4.34
N TYR A 78 -38.47 -4.07 -5.24
CA TYR A 78 -39.80 -3.65 -5.62
C TYR A 78 -40.83 -3.81 -4.50
N VAL A 79 -41.67 -2.80 -4.32
CA VAL A 79 -42.88 -2.87 -3.50
C VAL A 79 -43.98 -1.99 -4.11
N CYS A 80 -45.25 -2.32 -3.85
CA CYS A 80 -46.37 -1.49 -4.27
C CYS A 80 -46.39 -0.15 -3.54
N GLU A 81 -46.83 0.91 -4.22
CA GLU A 81 -46.85 2.29 -3.68
C GLU A 81 -47.69 2.42 -2.39
N GLU A 82 -48.75 1.64 -2.26
CA GLU A 82 -49.63 1.59 -1.09
C GLU A 82 -48.92 1.13 0.19
N GLN A 83 -47.82 0.39 0.06
CA GLN A 83 -47.04 -0.16 1.17
C GLN A 83 -45.83 0.71 1.53
N LEU A 84 -45.60 1.80 0.78
CA LEU A 84 -44.50 2.73 0.98
C LEU A 84 -44.88 3.89 1.89
N GLU A 85 -44.23 3.96 3.05
CA GLU A 85 -44.29 5.08 3.97
C GLU A 85 -43.19 6.11 3.65
N ASN A 86 -43.49 7.40 3.88
CA ASN A 86 -42.56 8.52 3.62
C ASN A 86 -41.97 8.50 2.19
N SER A 87 -42.82 8.19 1.21
CA SER A 87 -42.45 8.06 -0.20
C SER A 87 -41.88 9.37 -0.79
N LYS A 88 -40.76 9.27 -1.52
CA LYS A 88 -40.10 10.36 -2.25
C LYS A 88 -40.04 10.02 -3.74
N PRO A 89 -40.48 10.91 -4.64
CA PRO A 89 -40.36 10.67 -6.07
C PRO A 89 -38.89 10.77 -6.52
N LEU A 90 -38.49 9.87 -7.40
CA LEU A 90 -37.17 9.83 -8.04
C LEU A 90 -37.34 9.74 -9.55
N ARG A 91 -36.67 10.66 -10.25
CA ARG A 91 -36.49 10.61 -11.70
C ARG A 91 -35.06 10.13 -12.02
N LEU A 92 -34.93 9.02 -12.73
CA LEU A 92 -33.67 8.46 -13.18
C LEU A 92 -33.59 8.57 -14.71
N SER A 93 -32.59 9.29 -15.23
CA SER A 93 -32.32 9.38 -16.67
C SER A 93 -31.09 8.56 -17.00
N VAL A 94 -31.25 7.47 -17.73
CA VAL A 94 -30.16 6.58 -18.14
C VAL A 94 -29.76 6.92 -19.58
N VAL A 95 -28.51 7.31 -19.78
CA VAL A 95 -28.02 7.83 -21.06
C VAL A 95 -26.68 7.18 -21.41
N LYS A 96 -26.67 6.48 -22.55
CA LYS A 96 -25.47 5.88 -23.13
C LYS A 96 -24.49 6.94 -23.63
N VAL A 97 -23.20 6.69 -23.46
CA VAL A 97 -22.11 7.52 -23.98
C VAL A 97 -21.22 6.69 -24.91
N ASN A 98 -21.11 7.14 -26.16
CA ASN A 98 -20.20 6.55 -27.14
C ASN A 98 -18.83 7.24 -27.11
N PRO A 99 -17.72 6.50 -27.37
CA PRO A 99 -16.42 7.11 -27.55
C PRO A 99 -16.40 8.09 -28.73
N VAL A 100 -15.61 9.16 -28.63
CA VAL A 100 -15.44 10.11 -29.75
C VAL A 100 -14.86 9.39 -30.97
N ARG A 101 -15.39 9.66 -32.16
CA ARG A 101 -14.87 9.08 -33.42
C ARG A 101 -13.43 9.53 -33.67
N ALA A 102 -12.59 8.63 -34.18
CA ALA A 102 -11.16 8.91 -34.41
C ALA A 102 -10.89 10.12 -35.33
N ALA A 103 -11.75 10.37 -36.32
CA ALA A 103 -11.59 11.48 -37.27
C ALA A 103 -11.73 12.88 -36.62
N SER A 104 -12.50 12.98 -35.53
CA SER A 104 -12.74 14.24 -34.80
C SER A 104 -11.56 14.69 -33.93
N LEU A 105 -10.62 13.80 -33.60
CA LEU A 105 -9.44 14.13 -32.79
C LEU A 105 -8.43 15.01 -33.55
N THR A 106 -8.37 14.87 -34.88
CA THR A 106 -7.43 15.57 -35.77
C THR A 106 -7.63 17.09 -35.83
N GLU A 107 -8.84 17.59 -35.58
CA GLU A 107 -9.10 19.04 -35.53
C GLU A 107 -8.80 19.66 -34.16
N GLN A 108 -8.84 18.89 -33.07
CA GLN A 108 -8.68 19.43 -31.70
C GLN A 108 -7.25 19.37 -31.17
N THR A 109 -6.38 18.49 -31.69
CA THR A 109 -4.97 18.41 -31.24
C THR A 109 -4.21 19.73 -31.47
N THR A 110 -4.64 20.55 -32.45
CA THR A 110 -4.04 21.86 -32.74
C THR A 110 -4.38 22.94 -31.70
N THR A 111 -5.44 22.77 -30.90
CA THR A 111 -5.91 23.80 -29.96
C THR A 111 -5.41 23.56 -28.53
N GLU A 112 -5.37 22.30 -28.05
CA GLU A 112 -4.87 21.97 -26.70
C GLU A 112 -3.35 22.00 -26.58
N GLN A 113 -2.60 21.64 -27.64
CA GLN A 113 -1.13 21.76 -27.63
C GLN A 113 -0.66 23.23 -27.44
N ARG A 114 -1.48 24.22 -27.82
CA ARG A 114 -1.18 25.65 -27.59
C ARG A 114 -1.30 26.07 -26.13
N PHE A 115 -2.17 25.44 -25.33
CA PHE A 115 -2.35 25.77 -23.91
C PHE A 115 -1.27 25.11 -23.03
N CYS A 116 -0.90 23.86 -23.33
CA CYS A 116 0.15 23.15 -22.59
C CYS A 116 1.57 23.70 -22.89
N MET A 117 1.86 24.10 -24.14
CA MET A 117 3.18 24.67 -24.49
C MET A 117 3.46 26.05 -23.89
N LYS A 118 2.44 26.84 -23.50
CA LYS A 118 2.65 28.15 -22.87
C LYS A 118 3.16 28.04 -21.42
N ARG A 119 2.94 26.91 -20.74
CA ARG A 119 3.39 26.69 -19.36
C ARG A 119 4.76 26.00 -19.27
N ALA A 120 5.23 25.40 -20.37
CA ALA A 120 6.50 24.67 -20.44
C ALA A 120 7.70 25.49 -21.01
N ARG A 121 7.50 26.74 -21.45
CA ARG A 121 8.57 27.59 -22.05
C ARG A 121 9.47 28.36 -21.06
N THR A 122 9.61 27.86 -19.84
CA THR A 122 10.60 28.36 -18.86
C THR A 122 11.35 27.16 -18.28
N GLY A 123 12.38 26.74 -18.98
CA GLY A 123 13.28 25.64 -18.61
C GLY A 123 14.08 25.19 -19.83
N GLY A 124 15.41 25.26 -19.76
CA GLY A 124 16.32 25.28 -20.89
C GLY A 124 16.38 24.01 -21.75
N ALA A 125 16.82 24.22 -22.99
CA ALA A 125 17.01 23.21 -24.02
C ALA A 125 18.31 22.40 -23.84
N SER A 126 18.25 21.11 -24.17
CA SER A 126 19.38 20.37 -24.73
C SER A 126 18.87 19.20 -25.58
N HIS A 127 19.34 19.16 -26.83
CA HIS A 127 19.04 18.21 -27.90
C HIS A 127 19.45 16.75 -27.61
N ALA A 128 18.62 15.80 -28.08
CA ALA A 128 19.09 14.54 -28.67
C ALA A 128 17.98 13.96 -29.59
N GLN A 129 18.32 13.68 -30.85
CA GLN A 129 17.46 13.00 -31.84
C GLN A 129 17.52 11.47 -31.64
N PRO A 130 16.49 10.71 -32.03
CA PRO A 130 16.65 9.30 -32.37
C PRO A 130 16.59 9.05 -33.88
N LEU A 131 17.47 8.14 -34.29
CA LEU A 131 17.73 7.62 -35.62
C LEU A 131 16.65 6.59 -36.02
N ALA A 132 16.20 6.63 -37.27
CA ALA A 132 15.29 5.63 -37.85
C ALA A 132 16.04 4.35 -38.22
N THR A 133 15.37 3.18 -38.15
CA THR A 133 15.77 2.01 -38.93
C THR A 133 14.58 1.09 -39.21
N ASP A 134 14.64 0.51 -40.40
CA ASP A 134 13.61 -0.15 -41.19
C ASP A 134 13.07 -1.49 -40.68
N THR A 135 11.77 -1.68 -40.95
CA THR A 135 11.12 -2.77 -41.68
C THR A 135 11.68 -4.20 -41.59
N LEU A 136 10.85 -5.14 -41.11
CA LEU A 136 10.82 -6.55 -41.53
C LEU A 136 9.46 -7.20 -41.17
N GLN A 137 8.68 -7.56 -42.19
CA GLN A 137 7.66 -8.65 -42.19
C GLN A 137 8.39 -10.02 -42.30
N PRO A 138 7.76 -11.24 -42.31
CA PRO A 138 6.33 -11.61 -42.47
C PRO A 138 5.82 -12.80 -41.59
N ALA A 139 4.52 -13.16 -41.69
CA ALA A 139 4.03 -14.46 -42.20
C ALA A 139 2.56 -14.79 -41.78
N GLU A 140 1.83 -15.35 -42.75
CA GLU A 140 0.41 -15.74 -42.74
C GLU A 140 0.11 -17.04 -41.97
N GLY A 141 -1.16 -17.21 -41.55
CA GLY A 141 -1.67 -18.48 -41.00
C GLY A 141 -3.15 -18.50 -40.60
N SER A 142 -4.04 -18.58 -41.60
CA SER A 142 -5.33 -19.31 -41.69
C SER A 142 -6.43 -19.20 -40.60
N ALA A 143 -7.47 -18.41 -40.94
CA ALA A 143 -8.91 -18.69 -41.04
C ALA A 143 -9.72 -19.44 -39.95
N GLY A 144 -10.83 -18.79 -39.53
CA GLY A 144 -11.97 -19.40 -38.81
C GLY A 144 -13.20 -18.47 -38.70
N GLN A 145 -13.92 -18.29 -39.82
CA GLN A 145 -15.36 -17.95 -39.99
C GLN A 145 -16.04 -16.91 -39.06
N ALA A 146 -16.28 -15.71 -39.59
CA ALA A 146 -17.38 -14.84 -39.17
C ALA A 146 -18.53 -14.98 -40.18
N ALA A 147 -19.72 -15.31 -39.68
CA ALA A 147 -20.95 -15.40 -40.47
C ALA A 147 -21.46 -13.99 -40.83
N GLU A 148 -21.74 -13.80 -42.12
CA GLU A 148 -22.38 -12.61 -42.69
C GLU A 148 -23.82 -12.46 -42.18
N TRP A 149 -24.18 -11.28 -41.67
CA TRP A 149 -25.58 -10.86 -41.58
C TRP A 149 -25.90 -9.96 -42.78
N SER A 150 -26.75 -10.50 -43.66
CA SER A 150 -27.25 -9.89 -44.89
C SER A 150 -28.07 -8.63 -44.63
N SER A 151 -27.78 -7.59 -45.41
CA SER A 151 -28.60 -6.38 -45.59
C SER A 151 -29.98 -6.71 -46.17
N GLY A 152 -31.05 -6.45 -45.41
CA GLY A 152 -32.43 -6.46 -45.87
C GLY A 152 -33.10 -5.12 -45.56
N THR A 153 -33.35 -4.33 -46.60
CA THR A 153 -34.02 -3.03 -46.57
C THR A 153 -35.54 -3.18 -46.36
N GLY A 154 -36.09 -2.41 -45.42
CA GLY A 154 -37.52 -2.10 -45.28
C GLY A 154 -37.69 -0.75 -44.54
N PRO A 155 -38.61 0.14 -44.95
CA PRO A 155 -38.51 1.57 -44.66
C PRO A 155 -39.19 1.99 -43.36
N GLY A 156 -38.50 2.81 -42.58
CA GLY A 156 -38.99 3.45 -41.36
C GLY A 156 -37.95 4.42 -40.84
N ASP A 157 -37.93 5.63 -41.39
CA ASP A 157 -37.10 6.75 -40.96
C ASP A 157 -37.42 7.17 -39.52
N ALA A 158 -36.42 7.08 -38.63
CA ALA A 158 -36.17 8.03 -37.53
C ALA A 158 -34.76 7.79 -36.92
N ASP A 159 -33.78 8.59 -37.33
CA ASP A 159 -32.66 9.13 -36.54
C ASP A 159 -31.90 8.23 -35.51
N ASP A 160 -31.61 6.97 -35.82
CA ASP A 160 -30.85 6.06 -34.93
C ASP A 160 -29.32 6.33 -34.92
N GLY A 161 -28.87 7.33 -35.70
CA GLY A 161 -27.44 7.61 -35.94
C GLY A 161 -26.75 8.55 -34.95
N ASP A 162 -27.50 9.23 -34.07
CA ASP A 162 -26.98 10.23 -33.12
C ASP A 162 -27.11 9.80 -31.65
N GLU A 163 -27.74 8.66 -31.35
CA GLU A 163 -27.87 8.19 -29.97
C GLU A 163 -26.51 7.90 -29.32
N GLY A 164 -26.29 8.50 -28.16
CA GLY A 164 -25.04 8.40 -27.40
C GLY A 164 -23.88 9.26 -27.91
N SER A 165 -24.11 10.11 -28.91
CA SER A 165 -23.17 11.18 -29.27
C SER A 165 -23.08 12.22 -28.15
N THR A 166 -21.97 12.96 -28.10
CA THR A 166 -21.78 14.00 -27.06
C THR A 166 -22.85 15.10 -27.14
N SER A 167 -23.31 15.48 -28.34
CA SER A 167 -24.40 16.44 -28.53
C SER A 167 -25.75 15.91 -28.03
N TYR A 168 -26.06 14.65 -28.31
CA TYR A 168 -27.27 14.00 -27.82
C TYR A 168 -27.28 13.95 -26.28
N VAL A 169 -26.16 13.52 -25.69
CA VAL A 169 -26.01 13.41 -24.24
C VAL A 169 -26.17 14.76 -23.56
N VAL A 170 -25.49 15.80 -24.05
CA VAL A 170 -25.62 17.17 -23.51
C VAL A 170 -27.08 17.63 -23.58
N LYS A 171 -27.76 17.45 -24.71
CA LYS A 171 -29.18 17.82 -24.86
C LYS A 171 -30.08 17.13 -23.83
N ARG A 172 -29.85 15.84 -23.55
CA ARG A 172 -30.63 15.06 -22.58
C ARG A 172 -30.36 15.51 -21.14
N ILE A 173 -29.10 15.75 -20.78
CA ILE A 173 -28.73 16.20 -19.43
C ILE A 173 -29.19 17.64 -19.19
N SER A 174 -29.04 18.54 -20.16
CA SER A 174 -29.49 19.93 -20.05
C SER A 174 -31.01 20.03 -19.89
N ALA A 175 -31.79 19.04 -20.33
CA ALA A 175 -33.22 18.99 -20.03
C ALA A 175 -33.52 18.66 -18.55
N CYS A 176 -32.55 18.08 -17.84
CA CYS A 176 -32.66 17.69 -16.43
C CYS A 176 -32.01 18.70 -15.47
N LEU A 177 -31.04 19.48 -15.94
CA LEU A 177 -30.33 20.50 -15.15
C LEU A 177 -30.87 21.89 -15.48
N SER A 178 -31.46 22.58 -14.51
CA SER A 178 -31.68 24.02 -14.62
C SER A 178 -30.38 24.78 -14.35
N ASP A 179 -30.14 25.91 -15.01
CA ASP A 179 -28.90 26.71 -14.86
C ASP A 179 -28.62 27.18 -13.42
N THR A 180 -29.61 27.07 -12.53
CA THR A 180 -29.55 27.55 -11.14
C THR A 180 -29.53 26.44 -10.09
N GLU A 181 -29.75 25.17 -10.46
CA GLU A 181 -29.81 24.09 -9.48
C GLU A 181 -28.42 23.48 -9.17
N PRO A 182 -28.07 23.32 -7.89
CA PRO A 182 -26.83 22.66 -7.51
C PRO A 182 -26.91 21.17 -7.83
N TYR A 183 -25.86 20.62 -8.43
CA TYR A 183 -25.74 19.18 -8.67
C TYR A 183 -24.37 18.64 -8.23
N ILE A 184 -24.34 17.33 -7.98
CA ILE A 184 -23.16 16.56 -7.63
C ILE A 184 -22.74 15.79 -8.88
N LEU A 185 -21.45 15.86 -9.24
CA LEU A 185 -20.85 15.04 -10.28
C LEU A 185 -20.10 13.89 -9.62
N ASP A 186 -20.61 12.68 -9.74
CA ASP A 186 -19.94 11.46 -9.28
C ASP A 186 -19.30 10.75 -10.47
N ILE A 187 -17.99 10.50 -10.40
CA ILE A 187 -17.23 9.85 -11.46
C ILE A 187 -16.77 8.48 -10.96
N ASP A 188 -17.39 7.44 -11.48
CA ASP A 188 -16.88 6.08 -11.32
C ASP A 188 -15.84 5.77 -12.39
N LEU A 189 -14.62 5.40 -11.97
CA LEU A 189 -13.56 5.06 -12.91
C LEU A 189 -13.84 3.76 -13.68
N ASP A 190 -14.73 2.90 -13.17
CA ASP A 190 -15.15 1.71 -13.89
C ASP A 190 -15.89 2.06 -15.19
N PHE A 191 -16.43 3.30 -15.33
CA PHE A 191 -16.97 3.83 -16.60
C PHE A 191 -15.98 3.72 -17.76
N PHE A 192 -14.68 3.87 -17.49
CA PHE A 192 -13.66 3.86 -18.54
C PHE A 192 -13.10 2.48 -18.84
N SER A 193 -13.15 1.56 -17.88
CA SER A 193 -12.65 0.18 -17.99
C SER A 193 -13.05 -0.57 -16.72
N CYS A 194 -13.62 -1.76 -16.87
CA CYS A 194 -14.08 -2.58 -15.75
C CYS A 194 -13.56 -4.01 -15.87
N LYS A 195 -13.02 -4.55 -14.78
CA LYS A 195 -12.46 -5.91 -14.74
C LYS A 195 -13.18 -6.74 -13.70
N ASN A 196 -13.80 -7.82 -14.13
CA ASN A 196 -14.15 -8.94 -13.25
C ASN A 196 -12.87 -9.46 -12.55
N PRO A 197 -12.73 -9.29 -11.22
CA PRO A 197 -11.51 -9.66 -10.49
C PRO A 197 -11.30 -11.17 -10.43
N PHE A 198 -12.36 -11.98 -10.59
CA PHE A 198 -12.30 -13.44 -10.51
C PHE A 198 -11.81 -14.09 -11.80
N LYS A 199 -11.87 -13.38 -12.94
CA LYS A 199 -11.52 -13.93 -14.26
C LYS A 199 -10.03 -14.31 -14.41
N GLU A 200 -9.16 -13.70 -13.61
CA GLU A 200 -7.72 -14.00 -13.60
C GLU A 200 -7.26 -14.70 -12.31
N LEU A 201 -8.16 -14.98 -11.37
CA LEU A 201 -7.82 -15.58 -10.08
C LEU A 201 -7.56 -17.09 -10.18
N TYR A 202 -8.18 -17.76 -11.15
CA TYR A 202 -8.12 -19.21 -11.33
C TYR A 202 -7.75 -19.54 -12.78
N THR A 203 -7.00 -20.62 -12.98
CA THR A 203 -6.82 -21.19 -14.32
C THR A 203 -8.12 -21.81 -14.81
N GLN A 204 -8.26 -22.03 -16.13
CA GLN A 204 -9.42 -22.73 -16.68
C GLN A 204 -9.60 -24.12 -16.05
N GLU A 205 -8.49 -24.83 -15.81
CA GLU A 205 -8.49 -26.16 -15.18
C GLU A 205 -9.01 -26.11 -13.74
N GLU A 206 -8.58 -25.11 -12.95
CA GLU A 206 -9.07 -24.91 -11.58
C GLU A 206 -10.56 -24.51 -11.55
N LEU A 207 -11.01 -23.72 -12.53
CA LEU A 207 -12.41 -23.36 -12.71
C LEU A 207 -13.27 -24.58 -13.06
N ASP A 208 -12.82 -25.40 -14.01
CA ASP A 208 -13.52 -26.62 -14.43
C ASP A 208 -13.61 -27.63 -13.26
N GLU A 209 -12.53 -27.79 -12.47
CA GLU A 209 -12.55 -28.62 -11.27
C GLU A 209 -13.53 -28.06 -10.22
N CYS A 210 -13.52 -26.75 -9.99
CA CYS A 210 -14.40 -26.09 -9.04
C CYS A 210 -15.88 -26.23 -9.44
N VAL A 211 -16.20 -25.99 -10.71
CA VAL A 211 -17.55 -26.17 -11.27
C VAL A 211 -17.97 -27.62 -11.16
N SER A 212 -17.12 -28.58 -11.56
CA SER A 212 -17.43 -30.00 -11.44
C SER A 212 -17.72 -30.40 -9.99
N ARG A 213 -16.88 -29.99 -9.04
CA ARG A 213 -17.10 -30.26 -7.60
C ARG A 213 -18.38 -29.62 -7.08
N ARG A 214 -18.71 -28.41 -7.54
CA ARG A 214 -19.94 -27.72 -7.17
C ARG A 214 -21.16 -28.43 -7.74
N THR A 215 -21.13 -28.87 -8.99
CA THR A 215 -22.23 -29.63 -9.61
C THR A 215 -22.51 -30.92 -8.83
N HIS A 216 -21.49 -31.74 -8.55
CA HIS A 216 -21.66 -32.95 -7.74
C HIS A 216 -22.21 -32.63 -6.34
N GLN A 217 -21.72 -31.55 -5.70
CA GLN A 217 -22.26 -31.12 -4.42
C GLN A 217 -23.73 -30.73 -4.51
N LEU A 218 -24.15 -30.05 -5.58
CA LEU A 218 -25.55 -29.66 -5.79
C LEU A 218 -26.44 -30.89 -6.03
N GLU A 219 -25.97 -31.87 -6.80
CA GLU A 219 -26.66 -33.15 -7.01
C GLU A 219 -26.81 -33.94 -5.71
N ASP A 220 -25.75 -34.01 -4.89
CA ASP A 220 -25.79 -34.65 -3.57
C ASP A 220 -26.76 -33.93 -2.62
N LEU A 221 -26.81 -32.59 -2.67
CA LEU A 221 -27.77 -31.79 -1.88
C LEU A 221 -29.20 -32.03 -2.37
N GLU A 222 -29.45 -32.02 -3.67
CA GLU A 222 -30.78 -32.28 -4.24
C GLU A 222 -31.30 -33.65 -3.80
N ALA A 223 -30.45 -34.69 -3.90
CA ALA A 223 -30.80 -36.04 -3.43
C ALA A 223 -31.04 -36.10 -1.92
N ALA A 224 -30.22 -35.43 -1.11
CA ALA A 224 -30.39 -35.39 0.33
C ALA A 224 -31.70 -34.69 0.73
N PHE A 225 -32.02 -33.55 0.10
CA PHE A 225 -33.24 -32.81 0.39
C PHE A 225 -34.50 -33.54 -0.11
N ALA A 226 -34.42 -34.27 -1.24
CA ALA A 226 -35.49 -35.16 -1.68
C ALA A 226 -35.77 -36.27 -0.66
N ASP A 227 -34.74 -36.92 -0.12
CA ASP A 227 -34.90 -37.94 0.92
C ASP A 227 -35.46 -37.35 2.23
N LEU A 228 -35.06 -36.13 2.60
CA LEU A 228 -35.59 -35.44 3.80
C LEU A 228 -37.07 -35.06 3.66
N LEU A 229 -37.59 -34.88 2.44
CA LEU A 229 -39.02 -34.68 2.20
C LEU A 229 -39.82 -35.97 2.47
N GLU A 230 -39.22 -37.14 2.25
CA GLU A 230 -39.85 -38.44 2.50
C GLU A 230 -39.69 -38.87 3.97
N ASP A 231 -38.46 -38.80 4.52
CA ASP A 231 -38.13 -39.18 5.89
C ASP A 231 -36.94 -38.37 6.44
N ASP A 232 -37.21 -37.49 7.41
CA ASP A 232 -36.20 -36.70 8.12
C ASP A 232 -35.82 -37.30 9.49
N GLY A 233 -35.95 -38.63 9.61
CA GLY A 233 -35.53 -39.43 10.75
C GLY A 233 -34.02 -39.44 10.99
N GLU A 234 -33.61 -39.80 12.21
CA GLU A 234 -32.21 -39.77 12.65
C GLU A 234 -31.31 -40.70 11.80
N GLU A 235 -31.84 -41.82 11.30
CA GLU A 235 -31.11 -42.74 10.43
C GLU A 235 -30.81 -42.13 9.05
N THR A 236 -31.81 -41.55 8.39
CA THR A 236 -31.66 -40.88 7.09
C THR A 236 -30.71 -39.68 7.19
N VAL A 237 -30.85 -38.88 8.24
CA VAL A 237 -29.97 -37.73 8.51
C VAL A 237 -28.53 -38.17 8.77
N THR A 238 -28.32 -39.23 9.56
CA THR A 238 -26.97 -39.73 9.89
C THR A 238 -26.31 -40.37 8.66
N ARG A 239 -27.08 -41.06 7.82
CA ARG A 239 -26.60 -41.63 6.55
C ARG A 239 -26.05 -40.53 5.64
N TRP A 240 -26.82 -39.47 5.40
CA TRP A 240 -26.36 -38.35 4.57
C TRP A 240 -25.23 -37.56 5.21
N ALA A 241 -25.27 -37.32 6.53
CA ALA A 241 -24.20 -36.61 7.24
C ALA A 241 -22.86 -37.38 7.27
N SER A 242 -22.89 -38.69 7.03
CA SER A 242 -21.68 -39.51 6.90
C SER A 242 -20.99 -39.35 5.54
N ASN A 243 -21.66 -38.77 4.54
CA ASN A 243 -21.05 -38.50 3.25
C ASN A 243 -20.00 -37.37 3.37
N PRO A 244 -18.84 -37.49 2.70
CA PRO A 244 -17.82 -36.45 2.72
C PRO A 244 -18.39 -35.07 2.32
N GLY A 245 -18.21 -34.06 3.17
CA GLY A 245 -18.71 -32.70 2.92
C GLY A 245 -20.13 -32.40 3.43
N MET A 246 -20.88 -33.41 3.90
CA MET A 246 -22.28 -33.27 4.36
C MET A 246 -22.47 -33.30 5.88
N ALA A 247 -21.39 -33.35 6.67
CA ALA A 247 -21.46 -33.44 8.13
C ALA A 247 -22.30 -32.33 8.81
N SER A 248 -22.41 -31.16 8.17
CA SER A 248 -23.23 -30.04 8.65
C SER A 248 -24.73 -30.26 8.47
N LEU A 249 -25.17 -31.18 7.61
CA LEU A 249 -26.58 -31.45 7.31
C LEU A 249 -27.36 -31.85 8.57
N ALA A 250 -26.80 -32.71 9.42
CA ALA A 250 -27.44 -33.12 10.67
C ALA A 250 -27.74 -31.94 11.60
N ARG A 251 -26.80 -30.98 11.68
CA ARG A 251 -26.99 -29.77 12.47
C ARG A 251 -28.04 -28.84 11.84
N LEU A 252 -28.09 -28.75 10.52
CA LEU A 252 -29.11 -27.97 9.80
C LEU A 252 -30.51 -28.54 10.06
N VAL A 253 -30.70 -29.84 9.86
CA VAL A 253 -31.98 -30.53 10.07
C VAL A 253 -32.45 -30.36 11.53
N PHE A 254 -31.56 -30.59 12.50
CA PHE A 254 -31.87 -30.34 13.91
C PHE A 254 -32.31 -28.90 14.18
N SER A 255 -31.59 -27.92 13.60
CA SER A 255 -31.93 -26.51 13.73
C SER A 255 -33.29 -26.17 13.12
N LEU A 256 -33.61 -26.72 11.95
CA LEU A 256 -34.89 -26.51 11.28
C LEU A 256 -36.04 -27.12 12.11
N LYS A 257 -35.91 -28.38 12.54
CA LYS A 257 -36.91 -29.10 13.35
C LYS A 257 -37.17 -28.44 14.71
N SER A 258 -36.16 -27.76 15.28
CA SER A 258 -36.32 -27.02 16.54
C SER A 258 -37.28 -25.82 16.44
N ARG A 259 -37.49 -25.30 15.22
CA ARG A 259 -38.35 -24.13 14.96
C ARG A 259 -39.68 -24.52 14.33
N THR A 260 -39.65 -25.51 13.44
CA THR A 260 -40.81 -25.98 12.69
C THR A 260 -40.84 -27.51 12.73
N PRO A 261 -41.87 -28.16 13.30
CA PRO A 261 -41.92 -29.63 13.41
C PRO A 261 -41.84 -30.36 12.07
N SER A 262 -42.33 -29.73 11.00
CA SER A 262 -42.24 -30.19 9.61
C SER A 262 -41.62 -29.09 8.76
N PRO A 263 -40.27 -29.01 8.67
CA PRO A 263 -39.60 -28.02 7.84
C PRO A 263 -39.98 -28.17 6.37
N ASP A 264 -40.12 -27.05 5.66
CA ASP A 264 -40.27 -27.04 4.20
C ASP A 264 -38.88 -27.18 3.56
N TYR A 265 -38.42 -28.43 3.44
CA TYR A 265 -37.10 -28.75 2.91
C TYR A 265 -36.94 -28.32 1.46
N GLU A 266 -38.02 -28.36 0.67
CA GLU A 266 -38.01 -27.89 -0.72
C GLU A 266 -37.73 -26.38 -0.77
N MET A 267 -38.42 -25.58 0.04
CA MET A 267 -38.17 -24.14 0.10
C MET A 267 -36.73 -23.84 0.57
N VAL A 268 -36.20 -24.58 1.55
CA VAL A 268 -34.82 -24.40 2.03
C VAL A 268 -33.80 -24.73 0.93
N HIS A 269 -34.03 -25.82 0.19
CA HIS A 269 -33.21 -26.21 -0.95
C HIS A 269 -33.23 -25.14 -2.04
N GLN A 270 -34.42 -24.75 -2.51
CA GLN A 270 -34.59 -23.73 -3.55
C GLN A 270 -33.97 -22.38 -3.16
N ALA A 271 -34.10 -21.97 -1.89
CA ALA A 271 -33.47 -20.75 -1.40
C ALA A 271 -31.93 -20.84 -1.31
N GLY A 272 -31.38 -22.05 -1.13
CA GLY A 272 -29.93 -22.29 -1.11
C GLY A 272 -29.29 -22.50 -2.48
N LEU A 273 -30.11 -22.67 -3.52
CA LEU A 273 -29.68 -22.91 -4.91
C LEU A 273 -29.50 -21.64 -5.74
N THR A 274 -29.59 -20.44 -5.15
CA THR A 274 -29.41 -19.21 -5.91
C THR A 274 -27.98 -19.13 -6.47
N CYS A 275 -27.86 -19.34 -7.78
CA CYS A 275 -26.66 -19.07 -8.55
C CYS A 275 -26.91 -17.80 -9.37
N ASP A 276 -25.99 -16.84 -9.29
CA ASP A 276 -26.03 -15.67 -10.16
C ASP A 276 -25.94 -16.15 -11.61
N SER A 277 -27.01 -15.96 -12.38
CA SER A 277 -27.07 -16.39 -13.79
C SER A 277 -26.44 -15.38 -14.74
N VAL A 278 -25.85 -14.30 -14.21
CA VAL A 278 -25.29 -13.17 -14.97
C VAL A 278 -23.80 -13.05 -14.62
N GLU A 279 -22.94 -13.09 -15.63
CA GLU A 279 -21.50 -12.87 -15.43
C GLU A 279 -21.28 -11.45 -14.88
N LEU A 280 -20.35 -11.32 -13.91
CA LEU A 280 -19.96 -10.00 -13.43
C LEU A 280 -19.43 -9.14 -14.60
N PRO A 281 -19.72 -7.82 -14.62
CA PRO A 281 -19.24 -6.93 -15.67
C PRO A 281 -17.73 -7.07 -15.94
N HIS A 282 -17.37 -7.18 -17.22
CA HIS A 282 -15.98 -7.25 -17.67
C HIS A 282 -15.82 -6.60 -19.04
N HIS A 283 -15.15 -5.45 -19.08
CA HIS A 283 -14.76 -4.75 -20.29
C HIS A 283 -13.42 -4.03 -20.06
N ILE A 284 -12.32 -4.59 -20.57
CA ILE A 284 -11.01 -3.97 -20.50
C ILE A 284 -10.80 -3.07 -21.71
N SER A 285 -10.95 -1.77 -21.51
CA SER A 285 -10.71 -0.79 -22.58
C SER A 285 -9.22 -0.65 -22.91
N THR A 286 -8.94 -0.39 -24.19
CA THR A 286 -7.60 -0.02 -24.66
C THR A 286 -7.27 1.43 -24.30
N ASP A 287 -5.97 1.80 -24.28
CA ASP A 287 -5.57 3.19 -24.02
C ASP A 287 -6.24 4.18 -24.99
N GLU A 288 -6.34 3.84 -26.28
CA GLU A 288 -7.03 4.67 -27.27
C GLU A 288 -8.53 4.83 -27.00
N GLU A 289 -9.17 3.79 -26.47
CA GLU A 289 -10.59 3.82 -26.13
C GLU A 289 -10.82 4.67 -24.88
N ILE A 290 -9.94 4.53 -23.87
CA ILE A 290 -9.94 5.37 -22.67
C ILE A 290 -9.80 6.84 -23.08
N ASP A 291 -8.83 7.18 -23.94
CA ASP A 291 -8.62 8.56 -24.41
C ASP A 291 -9.87 9.10 -25.13
N ARG A 292 -10.53 8.28 -25.95
CA ARG A 292 -11.77 8.64 -26.65
C ARG A 292 -12.96 8.82 -25.72
N LEU A 293 -13.09 8.01 -24.67
CA LEU A 293 -14.12 8.14 -23.65
C LEU A 293 -13.88 9.36 -22.75
N VAL A 294 -12.62 9.61 -22.34
CA VAL A 294 -12.22 10.82 -21.60
C VAL A 294 -12.55 12.06 -22.42
N SER A 295 -12.25 12.05 -23.72
CA SER A 295 -12.61 13.13 -24.64
C SER A 295 -14.13 13.34 -24.72
N ALA A 296 -14.92 12.25 -24.76
CA ALA A 296 -16.38 12.32 -24.76
C ALA A 296 -16.90 13.00 -23.48
N VAL A 297 -16.41 12.57 -22.32
CA VAL A 297 -16.77 13.15 -21.02
C VAL A 297 -16.37 14.63 -20.96
N GLN A 298 -15.19 15.01 -21.44
CA GLN A 298 -14.77 16.41 -21.50
C GLN A 298 -15.71 17.26 -22.37
N LEU A 299 -16.11 16.76 -23.54
CA LEU A 299 -17.05 17.43 -24.42
C LEU A 299 -18.45 17.54 -23.81
N ILE A 300 -18.88 16.54 -23.04
CA ILE A 300 -20.17 16.55 -22.33
C ILE A 300 -20.15 17.55 -21.18
N LEU A 301 -19.07 17.62 -20.39
CA LEU A 301 -18.98 18.48 -19.21
C LEU A 301 -18.73 19.96 -19.57
N THR A 302 -18.10 20.25 -20.70
CA THR A 302 -17.76 21.62 -21.14
C THR A 302 -18.97 22.57 -21.22
N PRO A 303 -20.11 22.20 -21.83
CA PRO A 303 -21.29 23.07 -21.91
C PRO A 303 -22.16 23.05 -20.65
N LEU A 304 -21.93 22.15 -19.68
CA LEU A 304 -22.75 22.05 -18.47
C LEU A 304 -22.34 23.10 -17.42
N PRO A 305 -23.28 23.52 -16.55
CA PRO A 305 -22.93 24.38 -15.41
C PRO A 305 -21.93 23.69 -14.49
N LYS A 306 -21.16 24.46 -13.72
CA LYS A 306 -20.16 23.88 -12.80
C LYS A 306 -20.85 23.08 -11.69
N PRO A 307 -20.40 21.85 -11.40
CA PRO A 307 -20.94 21.07 -10.29
C PRO A 307 -20.60 21.73 -8.95
N THR A 308 -21.47 21.53 -7.97
CA THR A 308 -21.26 22.00 -6.59
C THR A 308 -20.23 21.14 -5.86
N LEU A 309 -20.24 19.84 -6.13
CA LEU A 309 -19.34 18.85 -5.57
C LEU A 309 -18.95 17.85 -6.65
N VAL A 310 -17.68 17.45 -6.66
CA VAL A 310 -17.18 16.38 -7.52
C VAL A 310 -16.65 15.26 -6.62
N THR A 311 -17.19 14.06 -6.82
CA THR A 311 -16.72 12.82 -6.19
C THR A 311 -16.12 11.90 -7.23
N VAL A 312 -15.12 11.11 -6.83
CA VAL A 312 -14.46 10.16 -7.73
C VAL A 312 -14.23 8.86 -6.96
N SER A 313 -14.87 7.77 -7.39
CA SER A 313 -14.60 6.43 -6.87
C SER A 313 -13.44 5.80 -7.66
N ARG A 314 -12.57 5.07 -6.96
CA ARG A 314 -11.44 4.37 -7.59
C ARG A 314 -11.42 2.92 -7.13
N SER A 315 -11.46 1.98 -8.07
CA SER A 315 -11.11 0.60 -7.78
C SER A 315 -9.58 0.50 -7.64
N PRO A 316 -9.04 0.09 -6.48
CA PRO A 316 -7.58 0.04 -6.24
C PRO A 316 -6.82 -0.91 -7.18
N HIS A 317 -7.52 -1.73 -7.96
CA HIS A 317 -6.94 -2.74 -8.85
C HIS A 317 -6.77 -2.31 -10.32
N HIS A 318 -7.34 -1.17 -10.75
CA HIS A 318 -7.37 -0.77 -12.17
C HIS A 318 -6.16 0.07 -12.64
N CYS A 319 -5.32 0.57 -11.74
CA CYS A 319 -4.16 1.36 -12.15
C CYS A 319 -2.94 0.45 -12.41
N SER A 320 -2.79 0.02 -13.66
CA SER A 320 -1.55 -0.43 -14.32
C SER A 320 -0.94 -1.80 -13.94
N SER A 321 -1.42 -2.90 -14.53
CA SER A 321 -0.71 -4.20 -14.44
C SER A 321 0.65 -4.17 -15.17
N ALA A 322 0.78 -3.40 -16.25
CA ALA A 322 2.04 -3.26 -17.00
C ALA A 322 3.07 -2.38 -16.27
N THR A 323 2.67 -1.18 -15.82
CA THR A 323 3.57 -0.27 -15.08
C THR A 323 3.94 -0.81 -13.69
N MET A 324 3.05 -1.55 -13.02
CA MET A 324 3.40 -2.25 -11.76
C MET A 324 4.37 -3.42 -11.97
N LYS A 325 4.31 -4.15 -13.09
CA LYS A 325 5.25 -5.23 -13.40
C LYS A 325 6.68 -4.70 -13.61
N GLU A 326 6.87 -3.62 -14.38
CA GLU A 326 8.19 -3.01 -14.59
C GLU A 326 8.77 -2.37 -13.31
N LEU A 327 7.94 -1.66 -12.52
CA LEU A 327 8.38 -1.13 -11.21
C LEU A 327 8.71 -2.23 -10.20
N SER A 328 8.05 -3.40 -10.27
CA SER A 328 8.35 -4.52 -9.37
C SER A 328 9.72 -5.14 -9.66
N LEU A 329 10.09 -5.30 -10.94
CA LEU A 329 11.35 -5.94 -11.33
C LEU A 329 12.58 -5.13 -10.89
N SER A 330 12.57 -3.82 -11.12
CA SER A 330 13.66 -2.92 -10.73
C SER A 330 13.89 -2.92 -9.20
N ARG A 331 12.82 -2.94 -8.40
CA ARG A 331 12.88 -3.06 -6.94
C ARG A 331 13.43 -4.42 -6.50
N ILE A 332 12.99 -5.51 -7.14
CA ILE A 332 13.50 -6.85 -6.85
C ILE A 332 15.00 -6.92 -7.11
N VAL A 333 15.47 -6.46 -8.28
CA VAL A 333 16.89 -6.44 -8.64
C VAL A 333 17.69 -5.64 -7.62
N LEU A 334 17.19 -4.47 -7.21
CA LEU A 334 17.86 -3.64 -6.22
C LEU A 334 17.96 -4.29 -4.84
N ILE A 335 16.89 -4.95 -4.37
CA ILE A 335 16.89 -5.68 -3.09
C ILE A 335 17.90 -6.83 -3.13
N LEU A 336 17.92 -7.60 -4.21
CA LEU A 336 18.87 -8.70 -4.40
C LEU A 336 20.32 -8.19 -4.49
N LEU A 337 20.54 -7.06 -5.15
CA LEU A 337 21.85 -6.39 -5.19
C LEU A 337 22.30 -5.97 -3.79
N CYS A 338 21.41 -5.37 -2.98
CA CYS A 338 21.73 -5.01 -1.59
C CYS A 338 22.14 -6.22 -0.76
N ALA A 339 21.46 -7.36 -0.92
CA ALA A 339 21.81 -8.60 -0.23
C ALA A 339 23.16 -9.14 -0.68
N LEU A 340 23.40 -9.20 -2.00
CA LEU A 340 24.67 -9.67 -2.58
C LEU A 340 25.86 -8.81 -2.12
N VAL A 341 25.73 -7.49 -2.21
CA VAL A 341 26.77 -6.55 -1.77
C VAL A 341 27.04 -6.71 -0.28
N PHE A 342 26.00 -6.87 0.55
CA PHE A 342 26.19 -7.09 1.98
C PHE A 342 26.96 -8.40 2.28
N VAL A 343 26.68 -9.50 1.56
CA VAL A 343 27.45 -10.74 1.69
C VAL A 343 28.92 -10.52 1.36
N VAL A 344 29.22 -9.79 0.28
CA VAL A 344 30.60 -9.42 -0.07
C VAL A 344 31.26 -8.60 1.04
N VAL A 345 30.55 -7.60 1.59
CA VAL A 345 31.05 -6.77 2.71
C VAL A 345 31.35 -7.62 3.95
N LEU A 346 30.50 -8.59 4.30
CA LEU A 346 30.75 -9.51 5.42
C LEU A 346 32.03 -10.31 5.21
N VAL A 347 32.24 -10.85 4.01
CA VAL A 347 33.47 -11.59 3.67
C VAL A 347 34.69 -10.69 3.77
N VAL A 348 34.63 -9.47 3.22
CA VAL A 348 35.74 -8.51 3.29
C VAL A 348 36.04 -8.10 4.73
N ASN A 349 35.02 -7.85 5.56
CA ASN A 349 35.21 -7.55 6.98
C ASN A 349 35.82 -8.73 7.75
N ALA A 350 35.40 -9.96 7.46
CA ALA A 350 35.99 -11.15 8.07
C ALA A 350 37.47 -11.31 7.68
N LEU A 351 37.82 -11.07 6.41
CA LEU A 351 39.20 -11.06 5.93
C LEU A 351 40.04 -9.97 6.59
N ALA A 352 39.49 -8.75 6.72
CA ALA A 352 40.15 -7.62 7.38
C ALA A 352 40.39 -7.88 8.88
N GLY A 353 39.38 -8.42 9.58
CA GLY A 353 39.51 -8.82 10.98
C GLY A 353 40.56 -9.91 11.20
N ALA A 354 40.69 -10.83 10.25
CA ALA A 354 41.71 -11.88 10.27
C ALA A 354 43.08 -11.45 9.72
N GLY A 355 43.21 -10.26 9.12
CA GLY A 355 44.43 -9.81 8.45
C GLY A 355 44.85 -10.72 7.29
N LYS A 356 43.89 -11.22 6.52
CA LYS A 356 44.10 -12.17 5.41
C LYS A 356 43.69 -11.56 4.06
N GLY A 357 44.20 -12.15 2.98
CA GLY A 357 43.88 -11.71 1.62
C GLY A 357 44.64 -10.44 1.25
N PHE A 358 43.93 -9.35 0.97
CA PHE A 358 44.51 -8.07 0.56
C PHE A 358 44.91 -7.14 1.72
N PHE A 359 44.68 -7.58 2.97
CA PHE A 359 45.00 -6.84 4.19
C PHE A 359 46.36 -7.27 4.74
N HIS A 360 47.20 -6.30 5.12
CA HIS A 360 48.54 -6.53 5.65
C HIS A 360 48.55 -6.77 7.17
N SER A 361 47.60 -6.16 7.88
CA SER A 361 47.47 -6.27 9.34
C SER A 361 46.02 -6.55 9.73
N THR A 362 45.80 -7.17 10.89
CA THR A 362 44.44 -7.26 11.44
C THR A 362 43.97 -5.86 11.83
N THR A 363 42.67 -5.60 11.73
CA THR A 363 42.07 -4.31 12.17
C THR A 363 42.41 -3.98 13.61
N GLY A 364 42.44 -5.00 14.49
CA GLY A 364 42.85 -4.87 15.89
C GLY A 364 44.34 -4.53 16.07
N ASN A 365 45.23 -5.10 15.26
CA ASN A 365 46.67 -4.80 15.33
C ASN A 365 46.96 -3.36 14.94
N VAL A 366 46.30 -2.83 13.90
CA VAL A 366 46.41 -1.41 13.54
C VAL A 366 45.89 -0.54 14.68
N SER A 367 44.74 -0.87 15.26
CA SER A 367 44.21 -0.13 16.42
C SER A 367 45.15 -0.16 17.62
N ALA A 368 45.90 -1.24 17.85
CA ALA A 368 46.86 -1.36 18.95
C ALA A 368 48.15 -0.56 18.73
N ARG A 369 48.50 -0.22 17.48
CA ARG A 369 49.61 0.71 17.18
C ARG A 369 49.24 2.16 17.47
N TYR A 370 47.96 2.48 17.30
CA TYR A 370 47.42 3.84 17.40
C TYR A 370 46.45 3.98 18.57
N GLU A 371 46.90 3.57 19.77
CA GLU A 371 46.08 3.71 20.97
C GLU A 371 45.92 5.18 21.37
N THR A 372 44.68 5.56 21.68
CA THR A 372 44.31 6.88 22.20
C THR A 372 43.86 6.76 23.65
N GLY A 373 43.79 7.88 24.37
CA GLY A 373 43.24 7.93 25.74
C GLY A 373 41.76 7.54 25.86
N ILE A 374 41.09 7.25 24.73
CA ILE A 374 39.69 6.80 24.66
C ILE A 374 39.51 5.55 23.79
N THR A 375 40.59 4.83 23.46
CA THR A 375 40.50 3.54 22.77
C THR A 375 40.07 2.46 23.77
N PRO A 376 38.95 1.75 23.57
CA PRO A 376 38.45 0.80 24.56
C PRO A 376 39.29 -0.48 24.66
N ALA A 377 39.03 -1.28 25.69
CA ALA A 377 39.59 -2.62 25.82
C ALA A 377 39.24 -3.51 24.61
N GLY A 378 40.14 -4.42 24.24
CA GLY A 378 40.03 -5.24 23.02
C GLY A 378 38.73 -6.04 22.88
N TRP A 379 38.17 -6.54 24.00
CA TRP A 379 36.90 -7.29 23.99
C TRP A 379 35.72 -6.44 23.50
N THR A 380 35.77 -5.11 23.64
CA THR A 380 34.71 -4.18 23.23
C THR A 380 34.46 -4.22 21.73
N PHE A 381 35.50 -4.51 20.93
CA PHE A 381 35.39 -4.64 19.47
C PHE A 381 34.57 -5.87 19.04
N SER A 382 34.22 -6.79 19.94
CA SER A 382 33.26 -7.87 19.67
C SER A 382 31.86 -7.38 19.29
N ILE A 383 31.54 -6.11 19.58
CA ILE A 383 30.30 -5.45 19.16
C ILE A 383 30.10 -5.50 17.64
N TRP A 384 31.17 -5.56 16.84
CA TRP A 384 31.08 -5.77 15.39
C TRP A 384 30.37 -7.08 15.03
N GLY A 385 30.58 -8.16 15.80
CA GLY A 385 29.84 -9.40 15.64
C GLY A 385 28.34 -9.23 15.88
N VAL A 386 27.96 -8.44 16.89
CA VAL A 386 26.56 -8.09 17.19
C VAL A 386 25.96 -7.25 16.07
N ILE A 387 26.68 -6.22 15.59
CA ILE A 387 26.30 -5.37 14.47
C ILE A 387 26.03 -6.23 13.23
N TYR A 388 26.99 -7.04 12.80
CA TYR A 388 26.85 -7.83 11.59
C TYR A 388 25.76 -8.90 11.70
N THR A 389 25.57 -9.49 12.88
CA THR A 389 24.47 -10.43 13.11
C THR A 389 23.11 -9.73 12.96
N TRP A 390 22.94 -8.56 13.58
CA TRP A 390 21.68 -7.80 13.50
C TRP A 390 21.42 -7.28 12.09
N LEU A 391 22.44 -6.76 11.41
CA LEU A 391 22.35 -6.32 10.01
C LEU A 391 22.06 -7.50 9.07
N THR A 392 22.55 -8.71 9.38
CA THR A 392 22.18 -9.92 8.63
C THR A 392 20.70 -10.23 8.76
N LEU A 393 20.15 -10.19 9.98
CA LEU A 393 18.71 -10.38 10.21
C LEU A 393 17.88 -9.29 9.49
N MET A 394 18.37 -8.04 9.51
CA MET A 394 17.76 -6.93 8.79
C MET A 394 17.73 -7.20 7.27
N VAL A 395 18.86 -7.59 6.68
CA VAL A 395 18.98 -7.87 5.25
C VAL A 395 18.11 -9.06 4.86
N LEU A 396 18.10 -10.15 5.64
CA LEU A 396 17.22 -11.30 5.40
C LEU A 396 15.73 -10.89 5.39
N TYR A 397 15.32 -10.04 6.32
CA TYR A 397 13.96 -9.51 6.36
C TYR A 397 13.65 -8.66 5.11
N ILE A 398 14.54 -7.76 4.69
CA ILE A 398 14.36 -6.96 3.47
C ILE A 398 14.34 -7.86 2.22
N THR A 399 15.20 -8.87 2.14
CA THR A 399 15.21 -9.84 1.03
C THR A 399 13.89 -10.61 0.94
N SER A 400 13.22 -10.87 2.07
CA SER A 400 11.89 -11.49 2.06
C SER A 400 10.85 -10.69 1.27
N TYR A 401 11.03 -9.37 1.09
CA TYR A 401 10.11 -8.54 0.30
C TYR A 401 10.01 -8.98 -1.16
N VAL A 402 11.05 -9.61 -1.71
CA VAL A 402 11.05 -10.17 -3.06
C VAL A 402 9.89 -11.17 -3.24
N PHE A 403 9.60 -11.96 -2.21
CA PHE A 403 8.65 -13.07 -2.25
C PHE A 403 7.26 -12.71 -1.68
N ARG A 404 7.04 -11.48 -1.19
CA ARG A 404 5.84 -11.09 -0.42
C ARG A 404 4.89 -10.13 -1.14
N GLY A 405 5.13 -9.89 -2.43
CA GLY A 405 4.29 -9.08 -3.31
C GLY A 405 4.68 -7.60 -3.38
N SER A 406 4.03 -6.87 -4.30
CA SER A 406 4.42 -5.49 -4.67
C SER A 406 4.33 -4.48 -3.52
N TRP A 407 3.43 -4.67 -2.55
CA TRP A 407 3.32 -3.77 -1.39
C TRP A 407 4.60 -3.77 -0.55
N ALA A 408 5.23 -4.94 -0.37
CA ALA A 408 6.44 -5.10 0.43
C ALA A 408 7.65 -4.51 -0.32
N GLN A 409 7.72 -4.73 -1.63
CA GLN A 409 8.77 -4.19 -2.50
C GLN A 409 8.76 -2.65 -2.52
N CYS A 410 7.57 -2.05 -2.45
CA CYS A 410 7.38 -0.60 -2.41
C CYS A 410 7.49 0.01 -1.01
N LEU A 411 7.65 -0.79 0.05
CA LEU A 411 7.60 -0.31 1.43
C LEU A 411 8.75 0.64 1.78
N LEU A 412 9.95 0.39 1.24
CA LEU A 412 11.12 1.26 1.43
C LEU A 412 11.42 2.07 0.16
N PRO A 413 11.78 3.36 0.30
CA PRO A 413 12.12 4.22 -0.84
C PRO A 413 13.42 3.79 -1.51
N TYR A 414 13.59 4.13 -2.80
CA TYR A 414 14.85 3.94 -3.51
C TYR A 414 16.03 4.63 -2.81
N ALA A 415 15.78 5.82 -2.25
CA ALA A 415 16.77 6.56 -1.47
C ALA A 415 17.34 5.75 -0.28
N PHE A 416 16.53 4.92 0.38
CA PHE A 416 17.01 4.03 1.46
C PHE A 416 18.06 3.05 0.94
N TYR A 417 17.76 2.35 -0.16
CA TYR A 417 18.66 1.36 -0.76
C TYR A 417 19.94 2.01 -1.30
N PHE A 418 19.84 3.22 -1.87
CA PHE A 418 21.00 3.98 -2.30
C PHE A 418 21.92 4.36 -1.13
N CYS A 419 21.36 4.87 -0.03
CA CYS A 419 22.12 5.15 1.18
C CYS A 419 22.79 3.89 1.74
N TRP A 420 22.07 2.76 1.76
CA TRP A 420 22.59 1.48 2.22
C TRP A 420 23.76 0.98 1.36
N LEU A 421 23.60 0.93 0.04
CA LEU A 421 24.66 0.50 -0.88
C LEU A 421 25.88 1.42 -0.81
N SER A 422 25.67 2.73 -0.74
CA SER A 422 26.74 3.70 -0.58
C SER A 422 27.52 3.45 0.72
N ASN A 423 26.81 3.18 1.83
CA ASN A 423 27.45 2.84 3.09
C ASN A 423 28.29 1.55 3.00
N MET A 424 27.79 0.53 2.32
CA MET A 424 28.51 -0.73 2.11
C MET A 424 29.83 -0.54 1.35
N VAL A 425 29.83 0.30 0.31
CA VAL A 425 31.06 0.67 -0.41
C VAL A 425 32.00 1.45 0.51
N MET A 426 31.49 2.46 1.22
CA MET A 426 32.28 3.26 2.15
C MET A 426 32.91 2.41 3.26
N ASN A 427 32.21 1.38 3.75
CA ASN A 427 32.71 0.44 4.75
C ASN A 427 33.94 -0.33 4.24
N VAL A 428 33.87 -0.89 3.02
CA VAL A 428 35.01 -1.58 2.40
C VAL A 428 36.18 -0.62 2.16
N THR A 429 35.89 0.59 1.63
CA THR A 429 36.90 1.62 1.43
C THR A 429 37.57 2.01 2.75
N TRP A 430 36.81 2.15 3.84
CA TRP A 430 37.35 2.45 5.16
C TRP A 430 38.33 1.37 5.64
N LEU A 431 38.00 0.09 5.50
CA LEU A 431 38.90 -1.01 5.89
C LEU A 431 40.23 -0.95 5.14
N LEU A 432 40.18 -0.68 3.84
CA LEU A 432 41.39 -0.57 3.02
C LEU A 432 42.25 0.61 3.46
N LEU A 433 41.65 1.78 3.72
CA LEU A 433 42.39 2.96 4.19
C LEU A 433 42.95 2.76 5.61
N TRP A 434 42.21 2.07 6.48
CA TRP A 434 42.63 1.73 7.83
C TRP A 434 43.85 0.81 7.82
N ASP A 435 43.83 -0.26 7.01
CA ASP A 435 44.97 -1.17 6.84
C ASP A 435 46.21 -0.47 6.26
N ARG A 436 46.03 0.52 5.38
CA ARG A 436 47.12 1.35 4.85
C ARG A 436 47.55 2.48 5.77
N GLU A 437 47.02 2.51 7.00
CA GLU A 437 47.37 3.49 8.04
C GLU A 437 47.12 4.96 7.62
N LEU A 438 46.22 5.18 6.67
CA LEU A 438 45.84 6.52 6.20
C LEU A 438 44.77 7.13 7.12
N MET A 439 45.18 7.50 8.35
CA MET A 439 44.27 7.81 9.46
C MET A 439 43.32 8.99 9.20
N LEU A 440 43.77 10.03 8.50
CA LEU A 440 42.92 11.16 8.12
C LEU A 440 41.86 10.74 7.09
N ALA A 441 42.26 9.96 6.08
CA ALA A 441 41.33 9.48 5.06
C ALA A 441 40.33 8.48 5.66
N ALA A 442 40.79 7.62 6.57
CA ALA A 442 39.93 6.71 7.35
C ALA A 442 38.91 7.48 8.20
N LEU A 443 39.31 8.60 8.84
CA LEU A 443 38.38 9.48 9.56
C LEU A 443 37.29 10.04 8.64
N VAL A 444 37.68 10.61 7.49
CA VAL A 444 36.74 11.16 6.51
C VAL A 444 35.75 10.10 6.07
N MET A 445 36.23 8.88 5.78
CA MET A 445 35.35 7.78 5.40
C MET A 445 34.41 7.35 6.54
N LEU A 446 34.86 7.32 7.79
CA LEU A 446 33.98 7.05 8.94
C LEU A 446 32.88 8.09 9.08
N ILE A 447 33.19 9.37 8.89
CA ILE A 447 32.17 10.44 8.93
C ILE A 447 31.15 10.25 7.80
N LEU A 448 31.58 9.88 6.59
CA LEU A 448 30.67 9.58 5.48
C LEU A 448 29.81 8.33 5.75
N ILE A 449 30.36 7.30 6.41
CA ILE A 449 29.61 6.13 6.89
C ILE A 449 28.53 6.58 7.88
N VAL A 450 28.86 7.43 8.84
CA VAL A 450 27.91 7.96 9.82
C VAL A 450 26.78 8.75 9.13
N ILE A 451 27.10 9.63 8.20
CA ILE A 451 26.10 10.43 7.44
C ILE A 451 25.17 9.53 6.62
N SER A 452 25.73 8.55 5.90
CA SER A 452 24.93 7.63 5.09
C SER A 452 24.04 6.72 5.96
N ASN A 453 24.52 6.29 7.13
CA ASN A 453 23.75 5.55 8.12
C ASN A 453 22.58 6.37 8.68
N TYR A 454 22.81 7.63 9.07
CA TYR A 454 21.72 8.53 9.50
C TYR A 454 20.69 8.76 8.40
N SER A 455 21.14 8.88 7.14
CA SER A 455 20.25 9.03 5.98
C SER A 455 19.38 7.79 5.75
N ALA A 456 19.97 6.60 5.81
CA ALA A 456 19.22 5.34 5.72
C ALA A 456 18.21 5.20 6.88
N LEU A 457 18.63 5.52 8.11
CA LEU A 457 17.73 5.49 9.27
C LEU A 457 16.57 6.49 9.12
N PHE A 458 16.83 7.70 8.60
CA PHE A 458 15.80 8.70 8.31
C PHE A 458 14.75 8.16 7.33
N PHE A 459 15.16 7.63 6.18
CA PHE A 459 14.22 7.11 5.18
C PHE A 459 13.41 5.92 5.72
N CYS A 460 14.04 5.05 6.51
CA CYS A 460 13.34 3.94 7.16
C CYS A 460 12.29 4.45 8.17
N CYS A 461 12.65 5.39 9.04
CA CYS A 461 11.73 5.94 10.05
C CYS A 461 10.59 6.72 9.39
N PHE A 462 10.88 7.49 8.34
CA PHE A 462 9.89 8.21 7.57
C PHE A 462 8.89 7.25 6.90
N ALA A 463 9.37 6.23 6.20
CA ALA A 463 8.51 5.23 5.57
C ALA A 463 7.64 4.49 6.59
N THR A 464 8.22 4.14 7.75
CA THR A 464 7.49 3.45 8.82
C THR A 464 6.38 4.32 9.42
N ASP A 465 6.59 5.63 9.60
CA ASP A 465 5.54 6.56 10.07
C ASP A 465 4.48 6.81 8.99
N TYR A 466 4.91 6.94 7.73
CA TYR A 466 4.03 7.23 6.60
C TYR A 466 3.04 6.08 6.33
N TYR A 467 3.53 4.83 6.33
CA TYR A 467 2.69 3.63 6.17
C TYR A 467 2.20 3.04 7.50
N GLY A 468 2.53 3.67 8.63
CA GLY A 468 2.39 3.05 9.96
C GLY A 468 0.96 2.68 10.34
N LEU A 469 -0.04 3.49 9.97
CA LEU A 469 -1.45 3.18 10.23
C LEU A 469 -1.93 1.98 9.40
N TRP A 470 -1.52 1.90 8.13
CA TRP A 470 -1.83 0.78 7.24
C TRP A 470 -1.16 -0.51 7.72
N LEU A 471 0.14 -0.43 8.07
CA LEU A 471 0.88 -1.55 8.65
C LEU A 471 0.29 -2.03 9.98
N GLN A 472 -0.13 -1.12 10.86
CA GLN A 472 -0.77 -1.53 12.12
C GLN A 472 -2.13 -2.20 11.91
N THR A 473 -2.84 -1.86 10.83
CA THR A 473 -4.17 -2.42 10.54
C THR A 473 -4.04 -3.80 9.91
N TYR A 474 -3.21 -3.92 8.87
CA TYR A 474 -3.14 -5.14 8.04
C TYR A 474 -1.90 -6.01 8.29
N HIS A 475 -0.78 -5.43 8.74
CA HIS A 475 0.53 -6.11 8.81
C HIS A 475 1.30 -5.83 10.11
N ARG A 476 0.67 -6.03 11.28
CA ARG A 476 1.26 -5.70 12.60
C ARG A 476 2.62 -6.33 12.86
N LYS A 477 2.84 -7.55 12.38
CA LYS A 477 4.12 -8.26 12.52
C LYS A 477 5.23 -7.56 11.73
N ASP A 478 4.94 -7.08 10.53
CA ASP A 478 5.90 -6.32 9.72
C ASP A 478 6.22 -4.97 10.36
N LEU A 479 5.23 -4.30 10.95
CA LEU A 479 5.50 -3.08 11.74
C LEU A 479 6.48 -3.34 12.89
N ALA A 480 6.31 -4.46 13.60
CA ALA A 480 7.24 -4.86 14.65
C ALA A 480 8.65 -5.19 14.09
N CYS A 481 8.74 -5.89 12.96
CA CYS A 481 10.01 -6.17 12.29
C CYS A 481 10.73 -4.89 11.84
N LEU A 482 10.01 -3.89 11.31
CA LEU A 482 10.61 -2.59 10.96
C LEU A 482 11.24 -1.91 12.19
N TYR A 483 10.56 -1.93 13.33
CA TYR A 483 11.11 -1.35 14.57
C TYR A 483 12.30 -2.15 15.10
N ILE A 484 12.16 -3.47 15.24
CA ILE A 484 13.14 -4.32 15.92
C ILE A 484 14.35 -4.60 15.03
N LEU A 485 14.14 -4.98 13.77
CA LEU A 485 15.21 -5.40 12.87
C LEU A 485 15.84 -4.20 12.15
N LEU A 486 15.03 -3.36 11.50
CA LEU A 486 15.55 -2.24 10.69
C LEU A 486 16.01 -1.07 11.53
N GLN A 487 15.09 -0.40 12.23
CA GLN A 487 15.40 0.86 12.91
C GLN A 487 16.44 0.65 14.01
N ASN A 488 16.25 -0.36 14.87
CA ASN A 488 17.20 -0.65 15.94
C ASN A 488 18.52 -1.23 15.41
N GLY A 489 18.51 -2.05 14.35
CA GLY A 489 19.73 -2.57 13.74
C GLY A 489 20.59 -1.47 13.11
N LEU A 490 19.96 -0.57 12.34
CA LEU A 490 20.62 0.61 11.79
C LEU A 490 21.11 1.54 12.89
N ALA A 491 20.28 1.86 13.89
CA ALA A 491 20.70 2.74 14.99
C ALA A 491 21.88 2.17 15.79
N LEU A 492 21.94 0.85 15.97
CA LEU A 492 23.07 0.16 16.61
C LEU A 492 24.36 0.39 15.81
N TYR A 493 24.30 0.16 14.49
CA TYR A 493 25.44 0.39 13.60
C TYR A 493 25.85 1.87 13.54
N THR A 494 24.89 2.80 13.37
CA THR A 494 25.13 4.24 13.35
C THR A 494 25.85 4.69 14.62
N THR A 495 25.33 4.32 15.79
CA THR A 495 25.88 4.74 17.08
C THR A 495 27.32 4.27 17.25
N TRP A 496 27.61 3.01 16.91
CA TRP A 496 28.97 2.49 17.00
C TRP A 496 29.91 3.20 16.01
N THR A 497 29.48 3.45 14.78
CA THR A 497 30.30 4.18 13.79
C THR A 497 30.55 5.64 14.19
N SER A 498 29.60 6.29 14.87
CA SER A 498 29.79 7.62 15.47
C SER A 498 30.89 7.57 16.53
N ILE A 499 30.83 6.62 17.46
CA ILE A 499 31.87 6.44 18.49
C ILE A 499 33.24 6.13 17.86
N ALA A 500 33.29 5.24 16.87
CA ALA A 500 34.51 4.90 16.15
C ALA A 500 35.11 6.12 15.44
N SER A 501 34.27 6.99 14.88
CA SER A 501 34.72 8.26 14.27
C SER A 501 35.35 9.20 15.29
N LEU A 502 34.84 9.25 16.53
CA LEU A 502 35.41 10.08 17.61
C LEU A 502 36.75 9.53 18.14
N ILE A 503 36.90 8.20 18.17
CA ILE A 503 38.18 7.55 18.48
C ILE A 503 39.21 7.89 17.39
N ASN A 504 38.83 7.74 16.11
CA ASN A 504 39.70 8.08 14.98
C ASN A 504 39.99 9.61 14.93
N PHE A 505 39.05 10.45 15.33
CA PHE A 505 39.24 11.89 15.43
C PHE A 505 40.28 12.24 16.50
N SER A 506 40.18 11.64 17.70
CA SER A 506 41.19 11.80 18.75
C SER A 506 42.57 11.36 18.28
N LEU A 507 42.64 10.27 17.50
CA LEU A 507 43.90 9.81 16.91
C LEU A 507 44.49 10.84 15.94
N VAL A 508 43.68 11.36 15.01
CA VAL A 508 44.14 12.35 14.01
C VAL A 508 44.59 13.66 14.69
N LEU A 509 43.87 14.13 15.70
CA LEU A 509 44.30 15.29 16.49
C LEU A 509 45.66 15.06 17.15
N HIS A 510 45.87 13.87 17.71
CA HIS A 510 47.16 13.51 18.31
C HIS A 510 48.29 13.48 17.28
N LEU A 511 48.04 12.92 16.09
CA LEU A 511 48.99 12.93 14.97
C LEU A 511 49.32 14.34 14.48
N TRP A 512 48.43 15.30 14.67
CA TRP A 512 48.64 16.72 14.37
C TRP A 512 49.25 17.53 15.52
N GLY A 513 49.74 16.85 16.58
CA GLY A 513 50.50 17.47 17.66
C GLY A 513 49.66 17.95 18.85
N VAL A 514 48.36 17.64 18.89
CA VAL A 514 47.54 17.88 20.09
C VAL A 514 47.89 16.84 21.16
N ASP A 515 48.01 17.28 22.41
CA ASP A 515 48.26 16.37 23.53
C ASP A 515 47.16 15.30 23.62
N SER A 516 47.56 14.05 23.89
CA SER A 516 46.66 12.90 23.90
C SER A 516 45.50 13.06 24.89
N SER A 517 45.76 13.67 26.06
CA SER A 517 44.72 13.95 27.05
C SER A 517 43.71 15.00 26.57
N THR A 518 44.19 16.01 25.83
CA THR A 518 43.37 17.08 25.27
C THR A 518 42.53 16.58 24.09
N ALA A 519 43.12 15.77 23.21
CA ALA A 519 42.41 15.13 22.10
C ALA A 519 41.29 14.20 22.61
N ALA A 520 41.60 13.38 23.63
CA ALA A 520 40.62 12.55 24.31
C ALA A 520 39.50 13.38 24.95
N SER A 521 39.83 14.47 25.65
CA SER A 521 38.85 15.39 26.24
C SER A 521 37.89 15.95 25.20
N ALA A 522 38.43 16.41 24.05
CA ALA A 522 37.64 16.96 22.96
C ALA A 522 36.63 15.94 22.42
N SER A 523 37.07 14.70 22.14
CA SER A 523 36.19 13.63 21.68
C SER A 523 35.12 13.23 22.72
N LEU A 524 35.45 13.21 24.01
CA LEU A 524 34.48 12.94 25.08
C LEU A 524 33.44 14.06 25.22
N CYS A 525 33.84 15.32 25.06
CA CYS A 525 32.92 16.47 25.02
C CYS A 525 31.96 16.38 23.83
N ILE A 526 32.45 15.97 22.65
CA ILE A 526 31.59 15.76 21.48
C ILE A 526 30.61 14.61 21.75
N LEU A 527 31.10 13.47 22.28
CA LEU A 527 30.22 12.34 22.64
C LEU A 527 29.14 12.76 23.64
N PHE A 528 29.49 13.55 24.67
CA PHE A 528 28.52 14.10 25.61
C PHE A 528 27.46 14.94 24.91
N ALA A 529 27.88 15.86 24.05
CA ALA A 529 26.98 16.73 23.30
C ALA A 529 26.05 15.94 22.36
N GLU A 530 26.58 14.91 21.68
CA GLU A 530 25.80 14.02 20.83
C GLU A 530 24.77 13.22 21.63
N VAL A 531 25.17 12.60 22.74
CA VAL A 531 24.26 11.79 23.58
C VAL A 531 23.18 12.66 24.24
N ALA A 532 23.56 13.81 24.81
CA ALA A 532 22.61 14.73 25.43
C ALA A 532 21.67 15.36 24.38
N GLY A 533 22.22 15.82 23.27
CA GLY A 533 21.46 16.38 22.15
C GLY A 533 20.50 15.36 21.55
N TRP A 534 20.96 14.12 21.33
CA TRP A 534 20.11 13.03 20.86
C TRP A 534 18.98 12.73 21.84
N PHE A 535 19.25 12.61 23.14
CA PHE A 535 18.21 12.38 24.15
C PHE A 535 17.15 13.49 24.13
N ILE A 536 17.55 14.74 23.91
CA ILE A 536 16.62 15.85 23.77
C ILE A 536 15.78 15.71 22.49
N LEU A 537 16.43 15.53 21.35
CA LEU A 537 15.76 15.41 20.08
C LEU A 537 14.81 14.22 20.05
N GLU A 538 15.22 13.02 20.48
CA GLU A 538 14.41 11.80 20.41
C GLU A 538 13.17 11.80 21.32
N ASN A 539 13.15 12.63 22.37
CA ASN A 539 12.05 12.69 23.33
C ASN A 539 11.06 13.80 23.03
N TRP A 540 11.49 14.90 22.41
CA TRP A 540 10.63 16.08 22.21
C TRP A 540 10.39 16.44 20.75
N VAL A 541 11.37 16.24 19.88
CA VAL A 541 11.28 16.67 18.46
C VAL A 541 10.96 15.48 17.56
N LEU A 542 11.71 14.39 17.72
CA LEU A 542 11.71 13.24 16.83
C LEU A 542 10.90 12.05 17.37
N ASP A 543 10.30 12.17 18.56
CA ASP A 543 9.56 11.07 19.23
C ASP A 543 8.61 10.35 18.28
N ARG A 544 7.90 11.10 17.43
CA ARG A 544 6.97 10.55 16.43
C ARG A 544 7.60 9.43 15.58
N TRP A 545 8.85 9.60 15.15
CA TRP A 545 9.52 8.72 14.19
C TRP A 545 10.43 7.70 14.88
N VAL A 546 11.10 8.10 15.97
CA VAL A 546 12.18 7.30 16.58
C VAL A 546 11.80 6.68 17.92
N ARG A 547 10.53 6.75 18.35
CA ARG A 547 10.10 6.28 19.68
C ARG A 547 10.61 4.89 20.04
N ASN A 548 10.57 3.96 19.09
CA ASN A 548 10.91 2.56 19.35
C ASN A 548 12.41 2.23 19.17
N ILE A 549 13.26 3.23 18.89
CA ILE A 549 14.72 3.07 18.86
C ILE A 549 15.24 3.08 20.31
N LEU A 550 15.91 1.98 20.70
CA LEU A 550 16.43 1.74 22.04
C LEU A 550 17.91 1.33 22.05
N THR A 551 18.48 0.94 20.90
CA THR A 551 19.85 0.40 20.81
C THR A 551 20.96 1.43 20.98
N VAL A 552 20.68 2.73 20.94
CA VAL A 552 21.69 3.80 21.06
C VAL A 552 22.43 3.72 22.41
N TYR A 553 21.72 3.79 23.53
CA TYR A 553 22.34 3.81 24.86
C TYR A 553 23.10 2.53 25.23
N PRO A 554 22.59 1.31 24.94
CA PRO A 554 23.36 0.08 25.13
C PRO A 554 24.71 0.09 24.41
N VAL A 555 24.78 0.63 23.18
CA VAL A 555 26.04 0.75 22.44
C VAL A 555 27.00 1.72 23.12
N VAL A 556 26.50 2.89 23.53
CA VAL A 556 27.29 3.89 24.27
C VAL A 556 27.81 3.30 25.59
N ILE A 557 26.98 2.55 26.31
CA ILE A 557 27.35 1.86 27.56
C ILE A 557 28.45 0.84 27.30
N VAL A 558 28.33 -0.03 26.29
CA VAL A 558 29.37 -1.02 25.95
C VAL A 558 30.70 -0.33 25.64
N ALA A 559 30.68 0.74 24.84
CA ALA A 559 31.87 1.51 24.52
C ALA A 559 32.53 2.11 25.78
N LEU A 560 31.73 2.76 26.63
CA LEU A 560 32.22 3.40 27.85
C LEU A 560 32.68 2.40 28.91
N VAL A 561 32.02 1.24 29.05
CA VAL A 561 32.49 0.14 29.90
C VAL A 561 33.85 -0.35 29.42
N GLY A 562 34.03 -0.53 28.11
CA GLY A 562 35.32 -0.88 27.52
C GLY A 562 36.41 0.15 27.79
N ASN A 563 36.06 1.44 27.74
CA ASN A 563 36.97 2.54 28.03
C ASN A 563 37.36 2.61 29.51
N VAL A 564 36.37 2.57 30.42
CA VAL A 564 36.60 2.58 31.88
C VAL A 564 37.42 1.38 32.29
N PHE A 565 37.12 0.19 31.77
CA PHE A 565 37.88 -1.03 32.06
C PHE A 565 39.37 -0.90 31.70
N LYS A 566 39.69 -0.20 30.62
CA LYS A 566 41.08 -0.03 30.16
C LYS A 566 41.81 1.11 30.87
N HIS A 567 41.13 2.24 31.10
CA HIS A 567 41.78 3.51 31.44
C HIS A 567 41.55 3.99 32.88
N PHE A 568 40.63 3.38 33.64
CA PHE A 568 40.35 3.80 35.00
C PHE A 568 41.27 3.11 36.01
N ASN A 569 42.05 3.91 36.75
CA ASN A 569 42.85 3.46 37.88
C ASN A 569 42.31 4.08 39.17
N PRO A 570 41.78 3.29 40.13
CA PRO A 570 41.26 3.81 41.39
C PRO A 570 42.30 4.56 42.24
N ALA A 571 43.59 4.22 42.10
CA ALA A 571 44.66 4.85 42.88
C ALA A 571 45.11 6.21 42.31
N ASP A 572 44.85 6.47 41.03
CA ASP A 572 45.24 7.72 40.35
C ASP A 572 44.26 8.03 39.20
N PRO A 573 43.06 8.57 39.53
CA PRO A 573 42.03 8.82 38.54
C PRO A 573 42.36 10.06 37.70
N THR A 574 42.62 9.87 36.40
CA THR A 574 42.80 10.98 35.46
C THR A 574 41.49 11.71 35.16
N PRO A 575 41.49 13.01 34.80
CA PRO A 575 40.26 13.74 34.47
C PRO A 575 39.41 13.07 33.38
N ASN A 576 40.05 12.52 32.35
CA ASN A 576 39.37 11.78 31.28
C ASN A 576 38.75 10.47 31.79
N SER A 577 39.44 9.73 32.65
CA SER A 577 38.91 8.49 33.23
C SER A 577 37.68 8.75 34.10
N VAL A 578 37.69 9.84 34.89
CA VAL A 578 36.52 10.28 35.67
C VAL A 578 35.39 10.71 34.73
N PHE A 579 35.69 11.47 33.69
CA PHE A 579 34.69 11.91 32.71
C PHE A 579 34.01 10.72 32.02
N MET A 580 34.76 9.69 31.65
CA MET A 580 34.21 8.45 31.09
C MET A 580 33.26 7.73 32.06
N VAL A 581 33.58 7.68 33.35
CA VAL A 581 32.69 7.13 34.38
C VAL A 581 31.41 7.96 34.50
N VAL A 582 31.52 9.30 34.52
CA VAL A 582 30.34 10.19 34.57
C VAL A 582 29.44 9.99 33.35
N LEU A 583 30.01 9.90 32.15
CA LEU A 583 29.26 9.62 30.93
C LEU A 583 28.61 8.24 30.94
N LEU A 584 29.28 7.23 31.52
CA LEU A 584 28.73 5.88 31.65
C LEU A 584 27.49 5.89 32.56
N VAL A 585 27.59 6.54 33.72
CA VAL A 585 26.46 6.70 34.64
C VAL A 585 25.31 7.44 33.96
N LEU A 586 25.61 8.54 33.26
CA LEU A 586 24.63 9.28 32.49
C LEU A 586 23.94 8.38 31.45
N ALA A 587 24.69 7.64 30.63
CA ALA A 587 24.14 6.75 29.62
C ALA A 587 23.20 5.67 30.21
N CYS A 588 23.56 5.10 31.37
CA CYS A 588 22.71 4.17 32.11
C CYS A 588 21.40 4.82 32.57
N VAL A 589 21.46 6.03 33.14
CA VAL A 589 20.27 6.78 33.56
C VAL A 589 19.38 7.12 32.36
N LEU A 590 19.97 7.56 31.25
CA LEU A 590 19.24 7.88 30.02
C LEU A 590 18.58 6.64 29.42
N LEU A 591 19.23 5.47 29.44
CA LEU A 591 18.63 4.20 29.00
C LEU A 591 17.38 3.85 29.81
N VAL A 592 17.47 3.88 31.15
CA VAL A 592 16.34 3.58 32.03
C VAL A 592 15.21 4.58 31.78
N SER A 593 15.53 5.87 31.75
CA SER A 593 14.55 6.93 31.43
C SER A 593 13.89 6.69 30.08
N ARG A 594 14.66 6.31 29.05
CA ARG A 594 14.14 6.05 27.70
C ARG A 594 13.21 4.85 27.69
N VAL A 595 13.60 3.72 28.26
CA VAL A 595 12.76 2.51 28.34
C VAL A 595 11.45 2.80 29.05
N CYS A 596 11.49 3.46 30.22
CA CYS A 596 10.30 3.86 30.95
C CYS A 596 9.39 4.80 30.13
N THR A 597 9.98 5.81 29.48
CA THR A 597 9.25 6.78 28.66
C THR A 597 8.58 6.13 27.46
N VAL A 598 9.28 5.24 26.77
CA VAL A 598 8.75 4.53 25.58
C VAL A 598 7.62 3.59 25.97
N ILE A 599 7.77 2.82 27.05
CA ILE A 599 6.69 1.95 27.56
C ILE A 599 5.46 2.77 27.94
N TRP A 600 5.65 3.86 28.69
CA TRP A 600 4.57 4.74 29.12
C TRP A 600 3.87 5.40 27.93
N ARG A 601 4.61 5.99 26.99
CA ARG A 601 4.04 6.66 25.81
C ARG A 601 3.33 5.69 24.87
N ASN A 602 3.84 4.47 24.69
CA ASN A 602 3.15 3.47 23.86
C ASN A 602 1.83 3.00 24.48
N LYS A 603 1.72 2.97 25.82
CA LYS A 603 0.45 2.66 26.52
C LYS A 603 -0.52 3.84 26.54
N CYS A 604 -0.05 5.03 26.88
CA CYS A 604 -0.93 6.19 27.11
C CYS A 604 -1.19 7.03 25.86
N ARG A 605 -0.30 6.98 24.85
CA ARG A 605 -0.35 7.80 23.63
C ARG A 605 0.12 6.98 22.42
N PRO A 606 -0.61 5.92 22.01
CA PRO A 606 -0.19 5.07 20.90
C PRO A 606 -0.03 5.89 19.60
N LEU A 607 1.08 5.66 18.88
CA LEU A 607 1.42 6.40 17.64
C LEU A 607 0.35 6.24 16.55
N HIS A 608 -0.25 5.06 16.51
CA HIS A 608 -1.25 4.67 15.53
C HIS A 608 -2.51 4.27 16.31
N SER A 609 -3.51 5.14 16.32
CA SER A 609 -4.83 4.88 16.90
C SER A 609 -5.91 5.10 15.82
N PRO A 610 -7.00 4.31 15.82
CA PRO A 610 -8.06 4.42 14.82
C PRO A 610 -8.77 5.78 14.77
N GLY A 611 -8.69 6.58 15.85
CA GLY A 611 -9.25 7.94 15.93
C GLY A 611 -8.28 9.06 15.53
N SER A 612 -7.09 8.74 15.04
CA SER A 612 -6.12 9.75 14.57
C SER A 612 -6.57 10.32 13.23
N ALA A 613 -6.48 11.64 13.02
CA ALA A 613 -6.69 12.33 11.74
C ALA A 613 -5.67 11.96 10.63
N ARG A 614 -4.98 10.83 10.75
CA ARG A 614 -3.99 10.35 9.79
C ARG A 614 -4.73 9.61 8.67
N VAL A 615 -4.39 9.99 7.44
CA VAL A 615 -4.85 9.27 6.26
C VAL A 615 -4.18 7.90 6.23
N MET A 616 -4.98 6.84 6.09
CA MET A 616 -4.45 5.50 5.84
C MET A 616 -3.90 5.45 4.41
N VAL A 617 -2.61 5.15 4.27
CA VAL A 617 -1.94 5.11 2.97
C VAL A 617 -1.28 3.76 2.76
N SER A 618 -1.59 3.10 1.65
CA SER A 618 -0.94 1.86 1.23
C SER A 618 0.43 2.16 0.56
N PRO A 619 1.44 1.29 0.70
CA PRO A 619 2.68 1.34 -0.09
C PRO A 619 2.47 1.38 -1.61
N LEU A 620 1.31 0.92 -2.09
CA LEU A 620 0.95 0.95 -3.52
C LEU A 620 0.40 2.31 -3.98
N ASP A 621 -0.10 3.14 -3.05
CA ASP A 621 -0.66 4.47 -3.35
C ASP A 621 0.45 5.51 -3.57
N SER A 622 1.07 5.44 -4.75
CA SER A 622 2.36 6.07 -5.06
C SER A 622 2.34 7.59 -5.33
N ARG A 623 1.27 8.33 -4.98
CA ARG A 623 1.14 9.76 -5.39
C ARG A 623 2.08 10.72 -4.65
N LYS A 624 2.44 10.47 -3.38
CA LYS A 624 3.34 11.36 -2.59
C LYS A 624 4.78 10.84 -2.45
N PHE A 625 5.02 9.56 -2.72
CA PHE A 625 6.34 8.95 -2.55
C PHE A 625 7.29 9.16 -3.75
N ARG A 626 6.80 9.76 -4.85
CA ARG A 626 7.61 10.17 -6.01
C ARG A 626 8.74 11.15 -5.68
N ILE A 627 8.67 11.87 -4.55
CA ILE A 627 9.73 12.81 -4.14
C ILE A 627 11.00 12.07 -3.70
N PHE A 628 10.87 10.81 -3.27
CA PHE A 628 11.98 9.98 -2.77
C PHE A 628 12.18 8.68 -3.58
N SER A 629 11.49 8.56 -4.73
CA SER A 629 11.62 7.43 -5.66
C SER A 629 12.62 7.73 -6.76
#